data_AF-A0A5R8P4K9-F1
#
_entry.id   AF-A0A5R8P4K9-F1
#
_cell.length_a   1.000
_cell.length_b   1.000
_cell.length_c   1.000
_cell.angle_alpha   90.00
_cell.angle_beta   90.00
_cell.angle_gamma   90.00
#
_symmetry.space_group_name_H-M   'P 1'
#
loop_
_entity.id
_entity.type
_entity.pdbx_description
1 polymer ?
#
loop_
_entity_poly.entity_id
_entity_poly.type
_entity_poly.pdbx_seq_one_letter_code
_entity_poly.pdbx_strand_id
1 'polypeptide(L)'
;MEYVPFGDTPYTRCLYYRQVCNLPASIDPPELGRIVIRADNVWALMMPSALGLAVKKDLQRCRTHEAGDGAGPIISHVRSGRWSFLIQPDLPDDTALFAEMFRLDVSVVRTGATIALPSPTDRGELFRRWIQPPRSDFRPSGSIVIESIRACAGHSGWLRTPTGPAR
;
A
#
# COMPACT_ATOMS: atom_id res chain seq x y z
N MET A 1 38.10 11.51 -1.37
CA MET A 1 36.66 11.31 -1.08
C MET A 1 36.36 9.87 -1.45
N GLU A 2 36.31 8.99 -0.46
CA GLU A 2 36.10 7.56 -0.68
C GLU A 2 34.73 7.31 -1.30
N TYR A 3 34.74 6.68 -2.48
CA TYR A 3 33.53 6.16 -3.11
C TYR A 3 33.22 4.81 -2.46
N VAL A 4 32.42 4.83 -1.39
CA VAL A 4 31.85 3.61 -0.82
C VAL A 4 30.70 3.19 -1.73
N PRO A 5 30.70 1.98 -2.31
CA PRO A 5 29.55 1.51 -3.08
C PRO A 5 28.41 1.30 -2.09
N PHE A 6 27.47 2.26 -2.04
CA PHE A 6 26.29 2.19 -1.17
C PHE A 6 25.42 1.03 -1.62
N GLY A 7 25.63 -0.14 -1.04
CA GLY A 7 24.73 -1.27 -1.19
C GLY A 7 23.31 -0.88 -0.77
N ASP A 8 22.32 -1.53 -1.37
CA ASP A 8 20.94 -1.45 -0.94
C ASP A 8 20.80 -2.19 0.40
N THR A 9 20.84 -1.44 1.49
CA THR A 9 20.73 -1.92 2.87
C THR A 9 19.44 -1.36 3.48
N PRO A 10 18.94 -1.92 4.59
CA PRO A 10 17.77 -1.37 5.26
C PRO A 10 17.96 0.08 5.66
N TYR A 11 19.19 0.46 6.05
CA TYR A 11 19.55 1.81 6.43
C TYR A 11 19.50 2.77 5.24
N THR A 12 20.19 2.45 4.13
CA THR A 12 20.17 3.30 2.93
C THR A 12 18.77 3.40 2.32
N ARG A 13 17.99 2.32 2.36
CA ARG A 13 16.58 2.30 1.93
C ARG A 13 15.67 3.14 2.83
N CYS A 14 15.84 3.04 4.15
CA CYS A 14 15.09 3.84 5.12
C CYS A 14 15.39 5.34 4.98
N LEU A 15 16.66 5.70 4.72
CA LEU A 15 17.06 7.08 4.43
C LEU A 15 16.40 7.59 3.15
N TYR A 16 16.42 6.82 2.06
CA TYR A 16 15.74 7.16 0.83
C TYR A 16 14.24 7.41 1.04
N TYR A 17 13.56 6.53 1.76
CA TYR A 17 12.13 6.70 2.07
C TYR A 17 11.83 7.99 2.83
N ARG A 18 12.67 8.34 3.81
CA ARG A 18 12.51 9.58 4.58
C ARG A 18 12.80 10.82 3.75
N GLN A 19 13.92 10.84 3.05
CA GLN A 19 14.44 12.06 2.40
C GLN A 19 13.80 12.33 1.04
N VAL A 20 13.46 11.29 0.28
CA VAL A 20 12.95 11.42 -1.10
C VAL A 20 11.44 11.17 -1.16
N CYS A 21 10.95 10.18 -0.42
CA CYS A 21 9.54 9.76 -0.50
C CYS A 21 8.64 10.36 0.58
N ASN A 22 9.22 11.14 1.51
CA ASN A 22 8.52 11.67 2.68
C ASN A 22 7.68 10.60 3.39
N LEU A 23 8.25 9.40 3.53
CA LEU A 23 7.70 8.30 4.31
C LEU A 23 8.44 8.25 5.65
N PRO A 24 7.75 8.28 6.80
CA PRO A 24 8.38 8.28 8.13
C PRO A 24 8.91 6.89 8.51
N ALA A 25 9.73 6.30 7.63
CA ALA A 25 10.26 4.94 7.76
C ALA A 25 11.24 4.84 8.94
N SER A 26 11.27 3.69 9.58
CA SER A 26 12.23 3.34 10.63
C SER A 26 12.55 1.86 10.52
N ILE A 27 13.67 1.44 11.11
CA ILE A 27 14.03 0.02 11.19
C ILE A 27 13.55 -0.51 12.53
N ASP A 28 12.71 -1.54 12.52
CA ASP A 28 12.13 -2.14 13.72
C ASP A 28 11.83 -3.65 13.56
N PRO A 29 12.44 -4.55 14.36
CA PRO A 29 13.49 -4.24 15.33
C PRO A 29 14.84 -4.04 14.61
N PRO A 30 15.76 -3.24 15.18
CA PRO A 30 17.02 -2.85 14.54
C PRO A 30 17.84 -4.02 14.00
N GLU A 31 17.89 -5.12 14.76
CA GLU A 31 18.69 -6.31 14.44
C GLU A 31 18.16 -7.12 13.25
N LEU A 32 16.87 -6.99 12.91
CA LEU A 32 16.27 -7.73 11.79
C LEU A 32 16.23 -6.92 10.48
N GLY A 33 16.56 -5.62 10.53
CA GLY A 33 16.54 -4.77 9.34
C GLY A 33 15.14 -4.60 8.72
N ARG A 34 14.07 -4.89 9.45
CA ARG A 34 12.69 -4.72 8.96
C ARG A 34 12.36 -3.24 8.90
N ILE A 35 11.89 -2.76 7.75
CA ILE A 35 11.51 -1.36 7.58
C ILE A 35 10.02 -1.20 7.84
N VAL A 36 9.64 -0.26 8.70
CA VAL A 36 8.25 0.01 9.07
C VAL A 36 7.93 1.50 9.05
N ILE A 37 6.66 1.84 8.84
CA ILE A 37 6.10 3.16 9.09
C ILE A 37 4.99 3.05 10.13
N ARG A 38 4.92 4.02 11.04
CA ARG A 38 3.72 4.23 11.86
C ARG A 38 2.67 4.95 11.03
N ALA A 39 1.43 4.50 11.11
CA ALA A 39 0.35 4.99 10.26
C ALA A 39 -0.23 6.33 10.75
N ASP A 40 0.63 7.28 11.14
CA ASP A 40 0.21 8.57 11.69
C ASP A 40 0.00 9.59 10.57
N ASN A 41 1.01 9.76 9.71
CA ASN A 41 0.99 10.71 8.58
C ASN A 41 0.83 10.03 7.21
N VAL A 42 0.76 8.70 7.20
CA VAL A 42 0.59 7.87 6.00
C VAL A 42 -0.34 6.72 6.37
N TRP A 43 -1.46 6.58 5.68
CA TRP A 43 -2.38 5.46 5.88
C TRP A 43 -2.25 4.45 4.76
N ALA A 44 -2.93 3.32 4.88
CA ALA A 44 -3.03 2.36 3.78
C ALA A 44 -4.43 1.78 3.62
N LEU A 45 -4.80 1.51 2.36
CA LEU A 45 -5.96 0.69 2.02
C LEU A 45 -5.46 -0.68 1.59
N MET A 46 -5.78 -1.71 2.37
CA MET A 46 -5.39 -3.08 2.08
C MET A 46 -6.58 -3.87 1.53
N MET A 47 -6.40 -4.52 0.38
CA MET A 47 -7.45 -5.22 -0.36
C MET A 47 -6.92 -6.48 -1.06
N PRO A 48 -7.78 -7.40 -1.54
CA PRO A 48 -7.36 -8.53 -2.37
C PRO A 48 -6.61 -8.07 -3.61
N SER A 49 -5.59 -8.82 -4.04
CA SER A 49 -4.71 -8.44 -5.15
C SER A 49 -5.46 -8.22 -6.46
N ALA A 50 -6.55 -8.95 -6.69
CA ALA A 50 -7.34 -8.81 -7.90
C ALA A 50 -8.13 -7.49 -7.94
N LEU A 51 -8.74 -7.10 -6.81
CA LEU A 51 -9.34 -5.76 -6.66
C LEU A 51 -8.25 -4.68 -6.75
N GLY A 52 -7.11 -4.90 -6.09
CA GLY A 52 -5.96 -3.98 -6.16
C GLY A 52 -5.44 -3.78 -7.57
N LEU A 53 -5.40 -4.81 -8.41
CA LEU A 53 -5.03 -4.68 -9.81
C LEU A 53 -6.04 -3.85 -10.60
N ALA A 54 -7.33 -4.03 -10.35
CA ALA A 54 -8.40 -3.24 -11.00
C ALA A 54 -8.31 -1.76 -10.60
N VAL A 55 -8.19 -1.49 -9.30
CA VAL A 55 -8.03 -0.13 -8.73
C VAL A 55 -6.78 0.55 -9.27
N LYS A 56 -5.63 -0.14 -9.30
CA LYS A 56 -4.40 0.41 -9.89
C LYS A 56 -4.63 0.87 -11.34
N LYS A 57 -5.27 0.03 -12.16
CA LYS A 57 -5.57 0.34 -13.56
C LYS A 57 -6.57 1.49 -13.71
N ASP A 58 -7.54 1.58 -12.83
CA ASP A 58 -8.52 2.68 -12.82
C ASP A 58 -7.84 4.01 -12.45
N LEU A 59 -7.08 4.04 -11.36
CA LEU A 59 -6.30 5.22 -10.95
C LEU A 59 -5.33 5.69 -12.03
N GLN A 60 -4.60 4.77 -12.68
CA GLN A 60 -3.68 5.10 -13.78
C GLN A 60 -4.38 5.67 -15.02
N ARG A 61 -5.64 5.28 -15.28
CA ARG A 61 -6.40 5.74 -16.46
C ARG A 61 -7.12 7.06 -16.22
N CYS A 62 -7.70 7.22 -15.03
CA CYS A 62 -8.65 8.28 -14.76
C CYS A 62 -8.05 9.46 -13.99
N ARG A 63 -6.80 9.33 -13.51
CA ARG A 63 -6.18 10.31 -12.61
C ARG A 63 -4.72 10.55 -13.04
N THR A 64 -4.54 11.54 -13.92
CA THR A 64 -3.20 12.04 -14.28
C THR A 64 -2.69 12.93 -13.16
N HIS A 65 -1.51 12.63 -12.61
CA HIS A 65 -0.85 13.48 -11.62
C HIS A 65 0.48 13.99 -12.16
N GLU A 66 0.76 15.28 -11.94
CA GLU A 66 2.02 15.92 -12.35
C GLU A 66 3.25 15.24 -11.71
N ALA A 67 3.07 14.60 -10.55
CA ALA A 67 4.12 13.93 -9.78
C ALA A 67 4.36 12.45 -10.16
N GLY A 68 3.67 11.89 -11.18
CA GLY A 68 3.92 10.55 -11.71
C GLY A 68 2.69 9.64 -11.84
N ASP A 69 2.91 8.32 -11.80
CA ASP A 69 1.87 7.28 -11.91
C ASP A 69 0.79 7.46 -10.83
N GLY A 70 -0.41 7.88 -11.22
CA GLY A 70 -1.49 8.34 -10.32
C GLY A 70 -1.99 7.37 -9.26
N ALA A 71 -1.54 6.11 -9.28
CA ALA A 71 -1.87 5.11 -8.26
C ALA A 71 -1.02 5.20 -6.98
N GLY A 72 0.13 5.91 -7.00
CA GLY A 72 1.03 6.03 -5.85
C GLY A 72 1.71 4.72 -5.41
N PRO A 73 2.30 4.67 -4.21
CA PRO A 73 3.05 3.50 -3.74
C PRO A 73 2.14 2.33 -3.39
N ILE A 74 2.45 1.12 -3.88
CA ILE A 74 1.65 -0.09 -3.68
C ILE A 74 2.54 -1.25 -3.23
N ILE A 75 2.20 -1.85 -2.09
CA ILE A 75 2.87 -3.01 -1.51
C ILE A 75 2.03 -4.25 -1.78
N SER A 76 2.64 -5.33 -2.28
CA SER A 76 2.03 -6.66 -2.31
C SER A 76 2.46 -7.46 -1.09
N HIS A 77 1.50 -8.01 -0.37
CA HIS A 77 1.67 -9.00 0.69
C HIS A 77 1.50 -10.39 0.08
N VAL A 78 2.62 -11.02 -0.27
CA VAL A 78 2.64 -12.21 -1.15
C VAL A 78 1.86 -13.37 -0.54
N ARG A 79 2.03 -13.63 0.75
CA ARG A 79 1.41 -14.78 1.43
C ARG A 79 -0.10 -14.66 1.60
N SER A 80 -0.62 -13.44 1.76
CA SER A 80 -2.06 -13.22 1.95
C SER A 80 -2.79 -12.91 0.64
N GLY A 81 -2.07 -12.74 -0.47
CA GLY A 81 -2.69 -12.34 -1.74
C GLY A 81 -3.33 -10.95 -1.68
N ARG A 82 -2.80 -10.06 -0.85
CA ARG A 82 -3.35 -8.71 -0.63
C ARG A 82 -2.39 -7.63 -1.08
N TRP A 83 -2.93 -6.49 -1.52
CA TRP A 83 -2.17 -5.30 -1.83
C TRP A 83 -2.55 -4.16 -0.89
N SER A 84 -1.58 -3.34 -0.50
CA SER A 84 -1.76 -2.10 0.26
C SER A 84 -1.38 -0.91 -0.58
N PHE A 85 -2.31 0.01 -0.78
CA PHE A 85 -2.06 1.33 -1.36
C PHE A 85 -1.69 2.27 -0.23
N LEU A 86 -0.54 2.95 -0.32
CA LEU A 86 -0.20 4.01 0.62
C LEU A 86 -0.92 5.29 0.19
N ILE A 87 -1.68 5.86 1.12
CA ILE A 87 -2.57 6.99 0.87
C ILE A 87 -2.29 8.14 1.85
N GLN A 88 -2.84 9.30 1.55
CA GLN A 88 -2.94 10.39 2.51
C GLN A 88 -3.90 10.00 3.67
N PRO A 89 -3.68 10.50 4.89
CA PRO A 89 -4.53 10.23 6.04
C PRO A 89 -5.76 11.15 6.06
N ASP A 90 -6.56 11.13 4.98
CA ASP A 90 -7.64 12.10 4.73
C ASP A 90 -9.04 11.47 4.66
N LEU A 91 -9.18 10.20 5.05
CA LEU A 91 -10.49 9.55 5.12
C LEU A 91 -11.28 10.02 6.34
N PRO A 92 -12.59 10.26 6.21
CA PRO A 92 -13.44 10.60 7.36
C PRO A 92 -13.56 9.41 8.32
N ASP A 93 -13.78 9.71 9.59
CA ASP A 93 -14.10 8.69 10.60
C ASP A 93 -15.58 8.28 10.50
N ASP A 94 -15.93 7.60 9.41
CA ASP A 94 -17.30 7.23 9.07
C ASP A 94 -17.49 5.70 9.12
N THR A 95 -18.33 5.25 10.05
CA THR A 95 -18.65 3.83 10.24
C THR A 95 -19.30 3.22 9.00
N ALA A 96 -20.13 3.98 8.26
CA ALA A 96 -20.79 3.48 7.06
C ALA A 96 -19.77 3.19 5.95
N LEU A 97 -18.80 4.08 5.76
CA LEU A 97 -17.68 3.89 4.85
C LEU A 97 -16.85 2.67 5.23
N PHE A 98 -16.48 2.51 6.51
CA PHE A 98 -15.69 1.35 6.94
C PHE A 98 -16.46 0.03 6.76
N ALA A 99 -17.76 0.02 7.06
CA ALA A 99 -18.60 -1.15 6.83
C ALA A 99 -18.74 -1.50 5.33
N GLU A 100 -18.82 -0.49 4.47
CA GLU A 100 -18.79 -0.67 3.01
C GLU A 100 -17.48 -1.31 2.54
N MET A 101 -16.34 -0.76 2.98
CA MET A 101 -15.03 -1.29 2.64
C MET A 101 -14.84 -2.71 3.15
N PHE A 102 -15.25 -2.98 4.38
CA PHE A 102 -15.18 -4.31 4.96
C PHE A 102 -15.96 -5.35 4.13
N ARG A 103 -17.13 -5.01 3.59
CA ARG A 103 -17.91 -5.91 2.71
C ARG A 103 -17.20 -6.25 1.40
N LEU A 104 -16.27 -5.41 0.95
CA LEU A 104 -15.42 -5.65 -0.21
C LEU A 104 -14.09 -6.31 0.16
N ASP A 105 -13.97 -6.81 1.39
CA ASP A 105 -12.72 -7.30 1.97
C ASP A 105 -11.61 -6.24 1.90
N VAL A 106 -11.95 -4.96 2.11
CA VAL A 106 -10.98 -3.85 2.19
C VAL A 106 -10.87 -3.39 3.64
N SER A 107 -9.63 -3.28 4.13
CA SER A 107 -9.32 -2.79 5.46
C SER A 107 -8.54 -1.49 5.39
N VAL A 108 -8.87 -0.53 6.26
CA VAL A 108 -8.15 0.73 6.40
C VAL A 108 -7.10 0.61 7.52
N VAL A 109 -5.84 0.82 7.19
CA VAL A 109 -4.72 0.88 8.14
C VAL A 109 -4.48 2.34 8.49
N ARG A 110 -4.88 2.74 9.70
CA ARG A 110 -4.86 4.12 10.20
C ARG A 110 -3.99 4.27 11.45
N THR A 111 -3.97 5.47 12.02
CA THR A 111 -3.25 5.87 13.24
C THR A 111 -3.28 4.80 14.32
N GLY A 112 -2.11 4.53 14.91
CA GLY A 112 -1.90 3.44 15.87
C GLY A 112 -1.49 2.10 15.25
N ALA A 113 -1.67 1.92 13.94
CA ALA A 113 -1.16 0.75 13.23
C ALA A 113 0.28 0.94 12.71
N THR A 114 0.91 -0.17 12.37
CA THR A 114 2.24 -0.20 11.73
C THR A 114 2.11 -0.83 10.35
N ILE A 115 2.66 -0.16 9.33
CA ILE A 115 2.75 -0.69 7.97
C ILE A 115 4.21 -1.07 7.72
N ALA A 116 4.46 -2.36 7.50
CA ALA A 116 5.79 -2.83 7.18
C ALA A 116 6.04 -2.71 5.67
N LEU A 117 7.19 -2.13 5.32
CA LEU A 117 7.65 -1.90 3.95
C LEU A 117 8.54 -3.06 3.49
N PRO A 118 8.67 -3.28 2.17
CA PRO A 118 9.72 -4.14 1.62
C PRO A 118 11.10 -3.70 2.12
N SER A 119 11.86 -4.65 2.67
CA SER A 119 13.24 -4.45 3.14
C SER A 119 14.19 -5.35 2.35
N PRO A 120 15.41 -4.87 2.01
CA PRO A 120 16.40 -5.68 1.30
C PRO A 120 17.01 -6.83 2.14
N THR A 121 16.92 -6.81 3.47
CA THR A 121 17.47 -7.87 4.34
C THR A 121 16.44 -8.84 4.88
N ASP A 122 15.17 -8.47 4.85
CA ASP A 122 14.12 -9.46 5.12
C ASP A 122 14.23 -10.55 4.04
N ARG A 123 13.56 -11.70 4.18
CA ARG A 123 13.30 -12.55 2.98
C ARG A 123 12.30 -11.81 2.09
N GLY A 124 12.60 -10.56 1.76
CA GLY A 124 11.68 -9.45 1.65
C GLY A 124 10.73 -9.67 0.51
N GLU A 125 11.25 -10.12 -0.64
CA GLU A 125 10.44 -10.47 -1.80
C GLU A 125 9.46 -11.63 -1.55
N LEU A 126 9.74 -12.53 -0.60
CA LEU A 126 8.83 -13.63 -0.23
C LEU A 126 7.66 -13.17 0.64
N PHE A 127 7.79 -12.05 1.34
CA PHE A 127 6.74 -11.53 2.23
C PHE A 127 6.06 -10.31 1.66
N ARG A 128 6.85 -9.30 1.26
CA ARG A 128 6.40 -8.01 0.77
C ARG A 128 7.26 -7.49 -0.38
N ARG A 129 6.61 -7.16 -1.48
CA ARG A 129 7.28 -6.54 -2.63
C ARG A 129 6.57 -5.26 -3.03
N TRP A 130 7.29 -4.35 -3.66
CA TRP A 130 6.67 -3.22 -4.33
C TRP A 130 5.98 -3.69 -5.61
N ILE A 131 4.68 -3.43 -5.72
CA ILE A 131 3.98 -3.43 -7.02
C ILE A 131 4.23 -2.11 -7.74
N GLN A 132 4.32 -1.03 -6.95
CA GLN A 132 4.71 0.30 -7.41
C GLN A 132 5.53 0.95 -6.31
N PRO A 133 6.86 1.09 -6.46
CA PRO A 133 7.69 1.69 -5.43
C PRO A 133 7.41 3.20 -5.32
N PRO A 134 7.58 3.80 -4.13
CA PRO A 134 7.54 5.25 -4.00
C PRO A 134 8.73 5.86 -4.75
N ARG A 135 8.50 6.99 -5.43
CA ARG A 135 9.53 7.75 -6.17
C ARG A 135 9.60 9.22 -5.76
N SER A 136 8.57 9.69 -5.08
CA SER A 136 8.38 11.05 -4.58
C SER A 136 7.53 10.99 -3.31
N ASP A 137 7.20 12.15 -2.75
CA ASP A 137 6.25 12.32 -1.66
C ASP A 137 4.79 12.10 -2.05
N PHE A 138 4.51 11.88 -3.34
CA PHE A 138 3.17 11.68 -3.85
C PHE A 138 2.52 10.42 -3.26
N ARG A 139 1.32 10.63 -2.71
CA ARG A 139 0.36 9.61 -2.31
C ARG A 139 -1.03 10.08 -2.75
N PRO A 140 -1.86 9.20 -3.35
CA PRO A 140 -3.23 9.58 -3.67
C PRO A 140 -4.02 9.86 -2.39
N SER A 141 -5.02 10.73 -2.52
CA SER A 141 -6.06 10.89 -1.51
C SER A 141 -6.74 9.54 -1.25
N GLY A 142 -7.02 9.22 0.00
CA GLY A 142 -7.77 8.03 0.36
C GLY A 142 -9.15 8.02 -0.30
N SER A 143 -9.82 9.18 -0.36
CA SER A 143 -11.15 9.30 -0.96
C SER A 143 -11.15 8.92 -2.45
N ILE A 144 -10.13 9.33 -3.21
CA ILE A 144 -9.94 8.96 -4.62
C ILE A 144 -9.74 7.44 -4.79
N VAL A 145 -9.01 6.80 -3.87
CA VAL A 145 -8.85 5.34 -3.90
C VAL A 145 -10.16 4.62 -3.56
N ILE A 146 -10.95 5.15 -2.61
CA ILE A 146 -12.30 4.62 -2.29
C ILE A 146 -13.25 4.73 -3.49
N GLU A 147 -13.26 5.87 -4.19
CA GLU A 147 -14.03 6.03 -5.42
C GLU A 147 -13.63 5.00 -6.48
N SER A 148 -12.33 4.77 -6.65
CA SER A 148 -11.80 3.78 -7.58
C SER A 148 -12.19 2.34 -7.18
N ILE A 149 -12.17 2.03 -5.88
CA ILE A 149 -12.67 0.76 -5.34
C ILE A 149 -14.16 0.58 -5.70
N ARG A 150 -15.00 1.59 -5.45
CA ARG A 150 -16.43 1.57 -5.76
C ARG A 150 -16.69 1.38 -7.25
N ALA A 151 -15.96 2.10 -8.09
CA ALA A 151 -16.02 1.92 -9.54
C ALA A 151 -15.68 0.47 -9.90
N CYS A 152 -14.53 -0.06 -9.46
CA CYS A 152 -14.11 -1.42 -9.80
C CYS A 152 -15.06 -2.51 -9.28
N ALA A 153 -15.60 -2.34 -8.08
CA ALA A 153 -16.56 -3.26 -7.47
C ALA A 153 -17.93 -3.25 -8.17
N GLY A 154 -18.35 -2.11 -8.71
CA GLY A 154 -19.58 -1.99 -9.51
C GLY A 154 -19.47 -2.64 -10.91
N HIS A 155 -18.27 -2.62 -11.52
CA HIS A 155 -18.04 -3.20 -12.84
C HIS A 155 -17.79 -4.72 -12.83
N SER A 156 -17.42 -5.28 -11.69
CA SER A 156 -17.05 -6.69 -11.55
C SER A 156 -17.93 -7.33 -10.48
N GLY A 157 -18.78 -8.28 -10.85
CA GLY A 157 -19.68 -9.02 -9.95
C GLY A 157 -18.97 -9.94 -8.94
N TRP A 158 -18.00 -9.42 -8.18
CA TRP A 158 -17.14 -10.10 -7.20
C TRP A 158 -17.88 -10.81 -6.07
N LEU A 159 -19.19 -10.55 -5.90
CA LEU A 159 -20.04 -11.22 -4.92
C LEU A 159 -20.61 -12.58 -5.39
N ARG A 160 -20.21 -13.11 -6.55
CA ARG A 160 -20.65 -14.45 -7.00
C ARG A 160 -19.53 -15.47 -6.98
N THR A 161 -19.22 -15.97 -5.80
CA THR A 161 -18.76 -17.36 -5.67
C THR A 161 -19.62 -18.05 -4.61
N PRO A 162 -20.64 -18.85 -4.99
CA PRO A 162 -21.28 -19.73 -4.04
C PRO A 162 -20.28 -20.84 -3.71
N THR A 163 -19.65 -20.76 -2.55
CA THR A 163 -18.94 -21.90 -1.97
C THR A 163 -19.98 -22.87 -1.44
N GLY A 164 -20.51 -23.72 -2.33
CA GLY A 164 -21.16 -24.97 -1.92
C GLY A 164 -20.08 -26.01 -1.64
N PRO A 165 -20.24 -26.87 -0.61
CA PRO A 165 -19.26 -27.92 -0.35
C PRO A 165 -19.39 -29.02 -1.42
N ALA A 166 -18.28 -29.35 -2.07
CA ALA A 166 -18.17 -30.55 -2.88
C ALA A 166 -17.39 -31.62 -2.10
N ARG A 167 -18.18 -32.53 -1.50
CA ARG A 167 -17.90 -33.90 -1.06
C ARG A 167 -16.79 -34.14 -0.03
#